data_AF-A0A371CJQ4-F1
#
_entry.id   AF-A0A371CJQ4-F1
#
_cell.length_a   1.000
_cell.length_b   1.000
_cell.length_c   1.000
_cell.angle_alpha   90.00
_cell.angle_beta   90.00
_cell.angle_gamma   90.00
#
_symmetry.space_group_name_H-M   'P 1'
#
loop_
_entity.id
_entity.type
_entity.pdbx_description
1 polymer ?
#
loop_
_entity_poly.entity_id
_entity_poly.type
_entity_poly.pdbx_seq_one_letter_code
_entity_poly.pdbx_strand_id
1 'polypeptide(L)'
;FLEAKRLPRMDAGVGTQSASGNVTVPLGDTSVTFHGMELAPASGLLNQNYARGVHREQQPHPFAVQWILHRSHDASAGGHFFIAEYGAKIVNAADTLISWRPSQWHATGLANYSPYARDPEYKQYEISFVTPPRLASVYQRHAQAFE
;
A
#
# COMPACT_ATOMS: atom_id res chain seq x y z
N PHE A 1 -13.16 7.97 3.98
CA PHE A 1 -12.61 8.62 2.77
C PHE A 1 -12.80 7.75 1.53
N LEU A 2 -12.16 6.58 1.42
CA LEU A 2 -12.27 5.68 0.25
C LEU A 2 -13.70 5.35 -0.18
N GLU A 3 -14.52 4.82 0.75
CA GLU A 3 -15.92 4.48 0.48
C GLU A 3 -16.75 5.72 0.12
N ALA A 4 -16.59 6.80 0.89
CA ALA A 4 -17.27 8.08 0.64
C ALA A 4 -16.90 8.70 -0.72
N LYS A 5 -15.71 8.39 -1.25
CA LYS A 5 -15.23 8.85 -2.56
C LYS A 5 -15.33 7.79 -3.65
N ARG A 6 -15.90 6.61 -3.36
CA ARG A 6 -16.00 5.47 -4.28
C ARG A 6 -14.66 5.08 -4.92
N LEU A 7 -13.56 5.29 -4.20
CA LEU A 7 -12.23 4.94 -4.68
C LEU A 7 -11.97 3.46 -4.41
N PRO A 8 -11.53 2.67 -5.42
CA PRO A 8 -11.21 1.27 -5.22
C PRO A 8 -10.01 1.14 -4.28
N ARG A 9 -10.08 0.18 -3.35
CA ARG A 9 -8.92 -0.23 -2.55
C ARG A 9 -7.98 -0.98 -3.49
N MET A 10 -6.83 -0.40 -3.79
CA MET A 10 -5.86 -1.00 -4.71
C MET A 10 -5.22 -2.28 -4.15
N ASP A 11 -5.37 -2.55 -2.84
CA ASP A 11 -4.86 -3.76 -2.17
C ASP A 11 -5.73 -4.20 -0.98
N ALA A 12 -7.00 -4.51 -1.24
CA ALA A 12 -7.90 -5.07 -0.22
C ALA A 12 -7.61 -6.57 0.07
N GLY A 13 -6.35 -6.94 0.30
CA GLY A 13 -6.00 -8.32 0.65
C GLY A 13 -4.58 -8.74 0.32
N VAL A 14 -3.56 -8.05 0.85
CA VAL A 14 -2.15 -8.48 0.80
C VAL A 14 -2.08 -9.97 1.15
N GLY A 15 -1.77 -10.81 0.16
CA GLY A 15 -1.52 -12.24 0.32
C GLY A 15 -2.68 -13.21 0.03
N THR A 16 -3.88 -12.74 -0.33
CA THR A 16 -5.03 -13.65 -0.56
C THR A 16 -5.69 -13.58 -1.94
N GLN A 17 -5.32 -12.62 -2.80
CA GLN A 17 -5.90 -12.55 -4.14
C GLN A 17 -5.05 -13.30 -5.16
N SER A 18 -5.69 -14.28 -5.81
CA SER A 18 -5.13 -15.03 -6.92
C SER A 18 -4.70 -14.05 -8.03
N ALA A 19 -3.73 -14.43 -8.87
CA ALA A 19 -3.32 -13.62 -10.03
C ALA A 19 -4.49 -13.31 -10.98
N SER A 20 -5.60 -14.04 -10.86
CA SER A 20 -6.86 -13.80 -11.53
C SER A 20 -8.01 -13.42 -10.59
N GLY A 21 -8.96 -12.66 -11.11
CA GLY A 21 -10.16 -12.25 -10.39
C GLY A 21 -11.26 -11.79 -11.33
N ASN A 22 -12.41 -11.45 -10.77
CA ASN A 22 -13.52 -10.92 -11.54
C ASN A 22 -13.41 -9.39 -11.59
N VAL A 23 -13.49 -8.81 -12.78
CA VAL A 23 -13.49 -7.36 -12.98
C VAL A 23 -14.87 -6.95 -13.47
N THR A 24 -15.56 -6.09 -12.71
CA THR A 24 -16.86 -5.54 -13.12
C THR A 24 -16.68 -4.11 -13.60
N VAL A 25 -17.04 -3.85 -14.85
CA VAL A 25 -17.03 -2.52 -15.47
C VAL A 25 -18.46 -2.00 -15.52
N PRO A 26 -18.80 -0.91 -14.80
CA PRO A 26 -20.10 -0.27 -14.93
C PRO A 26 -20.19 0.46 -16.27
N LEU A 27 -21.27 0.22 -17.02
CA LEU A 27 -21.63 0.81 -18.30
C LEU A 27 -23.06 1.38 -18.19
N GLY A 28 -23.19 2.61 -17.66
CA GLY A 28 -24.49 3.22 -17.38
C GLY A 28 -25.30 2.40 -16.36
N ASP A 29 -26.53 2.03 -16.73
CA ASP A 29 -27.43 1.19 -15.91
C ASP A 29 -27.11 -0.31 -15.99
N THR A 30 -26.09 -0.68 -16.77
CA THR A 30 -25.63 -2.06 -16.92
C THR A 30 -24.23 -2.23 -16.38
N SER A 31 -23.87 -3.45 -15.99
CA SER A 31 -22.51 -3.79 -15.59
C SER A 31 -22.07 -5.04 -16.33
N VAL A 32 -20.87 -5.02 -16.89
CA VAL A 32 -20.25 -6.20 -17.50
C VAL A 32 -19.22 -6.75 -16.53
N THR A 33 -19.34 -8.03 -16.18
CA THR A 33 -18.37 -8.72 -15.33
C THR A 33 -17.54 -9.67 -16.17
N PHE A 34 -16.24 -9.46 -16.19
CA PHE A 34 -15.26 -10.38 -16.77
C PHE A 34 -14.79 -11.34 -15.68
N HIS A 35 -14.93 -12.65 -15.90
CA HIS A 35 -14.62 -13.65 -14.89
C HIS A 35 -13.21 -14.23 -15.07
N GLY A 36 -12.49 -14.42 -13.97
CA GLY A 36 -11.18 -15.09 -13.98
C GLY A 36 -10.10 -14.39 -14.81
N MET A 37 -10.21 -13.07 -15.00
CA MET A 37 -9.19 -12.28 -15.71
C MET A 37 -7.92 -12.16 -14.89
N GLU A 38 -6.77 -12.23 -15.56
CA GLU A 38 -5.48 -11.85 -14.97
C GLU A 38 -5.56 -10.37 -14.51
N LEU A 39 -5.49 -10.12 -13.20
CA LEU A 39 -5.59 -8.77 -12.64
C LEU A 39 -4.28 -8.02 -12.85
N ALA A 40 -4.35 -6.72 -13.13
CA ALA A 40 -3.15 -5.88 -13.18
C ALA A 40 -2.40 -5.98 -11.84
N PRO A 41 -1.05 -6.10 -11.85
CA PRO A 41 -0.28 -6.03 -10.62
C PRO A 41 -0.52 -4.68 -9.94
N ALA A 42 -1.11 -4.67 -8.74
CA ALA A 42 -1.30 -3.45 -7.98
C ALA A 42 0.07 -2.84 -7.67
N SER A 43 0.33 -1.61 -8.12
CA SER A 43 1.60 -0.90 -7.92
C SER A 43 1.54 0.18 -6.83
N GLY A 44 0.37 0.34 -6.22
CA GLY A 44 0.11 1.36 -5.21
C GLY A 44 -0.83 0.85 -4.12
N LEU A 45 -0.59 1.32 -2.90
CA LEU A 45 -1.39 1.07 -1.72
C LEU A 45 -1.95 2.38 -1.21
N LEU A 46 -3.20 2.38 -0.77
CA LEU A 46 -3.72 3.40 0.13
C LEU A 46 -4.00 2.75 1.46
N ASN A 47 -3.32 3.23 2.50
CA ASN A 47 -3.39 2.67 3.83
C ASN A 47 -4.02 3.65 4.81
N GLN A 48 -4.71 3.09 5.81
CA GLN A 48 -5.18 3.82 6.98
C GLN A 48 -4.66 3.12 8.23
N ASN A 49 -3.97 3.85 9.09
CA ASN A 49 -3.46 3.38 10.38
C ASN A 49 -2.68 2.05 10.28
N TYR A 50 -1.93 1.89 9.18
CA TYR A 50 -1.19 0.67 8.92
C TYR A 50 -0.03 0.51 9.89
N ALA A 51 0.20 -0.72 10.32
CA ALA A 51 1.36 -1.13 11.10
C ALA A 51 1.80 -2.51 10.63
N ARG A 52 3.11 -2.76 10.65
CA ARG A 52 3.69 -4.06 10.32
C ARG A 52 5.00 -4.26 11.05
N GLY A 53 5.16 -5.44 11.64
CA GLY A 53 6.40 -5.86 12.29
C GLY A 53 7.59 -5.82 11.33
N VAL A 54 8.80 -5.94 11.89
CA VAL A 54 10.05 -5.87 11.13
C VAL A 54 10.08 -6.95 10.04
N HIS A 55 10.28 -6.52 8.79
CA HIS A 55 10.28 -7.40 7.63
C HIS A 55 11.19 -6.88 6.51
N ARG A 56 11.29 -7.68 5.45
CA ARG A 56 11.90 -7.34 4.16
C ARG A 56 10.95 -7.78 3.06
N GLU A 57 11.03 -7.11 1.93
CA GLU A 57 10.25 -7.43 0.74
C GLU A 57 11.16 -7.42 -0.49
N GLN A 58 10.83 -8.25 -1.46
CA GLN A 58 11.47 -8.22 -2.76
C GLN A 58 10.59 -7.43 -3.73
N GLN A 59 11.18 -6.41 -4.34
CA GLN A 59 10.52 -5.57 -5.34
C GLN A 59 11.44 -5.43 -6.56
N PRO A 60 10.89 -5.25 -7.77
CA PRO A 60 11.68 -5.07 -8.98
C PRO A 60 12.47 -3.75 -8.97
N HIS A 61 12.02 -2.75 -8.21
CA HIS A 61 12.75 -1.50 -8.00
C HIS A 61 13.56 -1.54 -6.70
N PRO A 62 14.75 -0.91 -6.66
CA PRO A 62 15.59 -0.89 -5.47
C PRO A 62 15.01 -0.03 -4.34
N PHE A 63 14.13 0.91 -4.68
CA PHE A 63 13.48 1.80 -3.73
C PHE A 63 11.96 1.69 -3.82
N ALA A 64 11.31 1.78 -2.67
CA ALA A 64 9.89 2.07 -2.54
C ALA A 64 9.73 3.47 -1.93
N VAL A 65 8.56 4.05 -2.14
CA VAL A 65 8.20 5.36 -1.59
C VAL A 65 6.84 5.31 -0.92
N GLN A 66 6.69 6.06 0.17
CA GLN A 66 5.42 6.31 0.81
C GLN A 66 5.28 7.80 1.10
N TRP A 67 4.07 8.31 0.96
CA TRP A 67 3.74 9.69 1.27
C TRP A 67 2.65 9.71 2.33
N ILE A 68 2.97 10.27 3.50
CA ILE A 68 2.00 10.50 4.56
C ILE A 68 1.16 11.71 4.17
N LEU A 69 -0.08 11.48 3.75
CA LEU A 69 -0.99 12.54 3.31
C LEU A 69 -1.54 13.33 4.49
N HIS A 70 -1.85 12.63 5.58
CA HIS A 70 -2.48 13.23 6.74
C HIS A 70 -2.14 12.44 7.99
N ARG A 71 -2.05 13.18 9.10
CA ARG A 71 -1.90 12.64 10.44
C ARG A 71 -2.65 13.51 11.43
N SER A 72 -3.52 12.93 12.24
CA SER A 72 -4.37 13.68 13.19
C SER A 72 -3.74 13.91 14.56
N HIS A 73 -2.63 13.24 14.88
CA HIS A 73 -1.98 13.28 16.20
C HIS A 73 -0.48 13.57 16.06
N ASP A 74 0.12 14.06 17.16
CA ASP A 74 1.55 14.34 17.22
C ASP A 74 2.42 13.07 17.25
N ALA A 75 3.72 13.28 17.42
CA ALA A 75 4.72 12.21 17.45
C ALA A 75 4.62 11.27 18.67
N SER A 76 3.91 11.64 19.73
CA SER A 76 3.73 10.78 20.91
C SER A 76 2.78 9.61 20.63
N ALA A 77 1.90 9.73 19.63
CA ALA A 77 0.87 8.75 19.32
C ALA A 77 1.35 7.52 18.52
N GLY A 78 2.66 7.30 18.34
CA GLY A 78 3.19 6.12 17.64
C GLY A 78 2.95 6.14 16.12
N GLY A 79 2.85 4.99 15.47
CA GLY A 79 2.54 4.92 14.02
C GLY A 79 3.65 5.43 13.10
N HIS A 80 4.92 5.27 13.53
CA HIS A 80 6.11 5.77 12.84
C HIS A 80 6.74 4.71 11.96
N PHE A 81 7.53 5.15 10.98
CA PHE A 81 8.31 4.27 10.14
C PHE A 81 9.72 4.05 10.71
N PHE A 82 10.26 2.85 10.51
CA PHE A 82 11.58 2.47 10.99
C PHE A 82 12.38 1.83 9.88
N ILE A 83 13.63 2.27 9.73
CA ILE A 83 14.64 1.54 8.96
C ILE A 83 15.52 0.83 10.00
N ALA A 84 15.06 -0.36 10.39
CA ALA A 84 15.64 -1.14 11.48
C ALA A 84 17.09 -1.56 11.19
N GLU A 85 17.45 -1.72 9.91
CA GLU A 85 18.84 -1.92 9.44
C GLU A 85 19.83 -0.91 10.03
N TYR A 86 19.37 0.33 10.24
CA TYR A 86 20.21 1.45 10.69
C TYR A 86 19.83 1.94 12.09
N GLY A 87 18.91 1.27 12.78
CA GLY A 87 18.34 1.77 14.05
C GLY A 87 17.65 3.14 13.90
N ALA A 88 17.20 3.50 12.69
CA ALA A 88 16.63 4.81 12.40
C ALA A 88 15.11 4.80 12.57
N LYS A 89 14.60 5.77 13.34
CA LYS A 89 13.17 6.08 13.44
C LYS A 89 12.85 7.32 12.62
N ILE A 90 11.92 7.20 11.69
CA ILE A 90 11.36 8.33 10.96
C ILE A 90 10.06 8.75 11.66
N VAL A 91 10.07 9.95 12.24
CA VAL A 91 8.90 10.51 12.90
C VAL A 91 7.93 11.01 11.84
N ASN A 92 6.93 10.17 11.51
CA ASN A 92 5.89 10.55 10.55
C ASN A 92 5.17 11.84 10.95
N ALA A 93 5.04 12.75 9.99
CA ALA A 93 4.19 13.93 10.03
C ALA A 93 3.35 13.97 8.75
N ALA A 94 2.32 14.84 8.72
CA ALA A 94 1.59 15.08 7.47
C ALA A 94 2.52 15.69 6.42
N ASP A 95 2.24 15.42 5.15
CA ASP A 95 3.01 15.86 3.99
C ASP A 95 4.50 15.45 4.03
N THR A 96 4.76 14.21 4.46
CA THR A 96 6.12 13.66 4.52
C THR A 96 6.28 12.52 3.52
N LEU A 97 7.22 12.67 2.59
CA LEU A 97 7.65 11.59 1.68
C LEU A 97 8.82 10.82 2.30
N ILE A 98 8.72 9.50 2.29
CA ILE A 98 9.74 8.57 2.78
C ILE A 98 10.12 7.64 1.64
N SER A 99 11.41 7.52 1.37
CA SER A 99 11.97 6.54 0.43
C SER A 99 12.85 5.55 1.19
N TRP A 100 12.69 4.25 0.94
CA TRP A 100 13.50 3.21 1.57
C TRP A 100 13.81 2.09 0.58
N ARG A 101 14.74 1.20 0.96
CA ARG A 101 15.02 -0.02 0.20
C ARG A 101 14.22 -1.17 0.81
N PRO A 102 13.24 -1.75 0.10
CA PRO A 102 12.41 -2.83 0.65
C PRO A 102 13.21 -4.09 1.04
N SER A 103 14.38 -4.28 0.42
CA SER A 103 15.29 -5.38 0.73
C SER A 103 16.03 -5.24 2.06
N GLN A 104 15.91 -4.10 2.76
CA GLN A 104 16.49 -3.84 4.07
C GLN A 104 15.46 -4.02 5.18
N TRP A 105 15.89 -4.29 6.41
CA TRP A 105 14.94 -4.45 7.52
C TRP A 105 14.21 -3.14 7.82
N HIS A 106 12.88 -3.17 7.73
CA HIS A 106 12.03 -2.01 7.98
C HIS A 106 10.72 -2.40 8.67
N ALA A 107 10.04 -1.43 9.28
CA ALA A 107 8.78 -1.64 10.00
C ALA A 107 7.93 -0.37 10.05
N THR A 108 6.64 -0.55 10.31
CA THR A 108 5.74 0.53 10.71
C THR A 108 5.19 0.20 12.10
N GLY A 109 5.49 1.05 13.08
CA GLY A 109 5.11 0.82 14.48
C GLY A 109 3.60 0.97 14.71
N LEU A 110 3.13 0.41 15.82
CA LEU A 110 1.75 0.60 16.27
C LEU A 110 1.50 2.05 16.64
N ALA A 111 0.32 2.56 16.30
CA ALA A 111 -0.17 3.82 16.84
C ALA A 111 -0.97 3.59 18.12
N ASN A 112 -1.08 4.63 18.93
CA ASN A 112 -1.76 4.60 20.22
C ASN A 112 -3.28 4.69 20.05
N TYR A 113 -3.90 3.58 19.61
CA TYR A 113 -5.34 3.42 19.60
C TYR A 113 -5.71 1.94 19.80
N SER A 114 -6.93 1.67 20.27
CA SER A 114 -7.42 0.30 20.43
C SER A 114 -7.70 -0.34 19.06
N PRO A 115 -7.15 -1.53 18.75
CA PRO A 115 -7.45 -2.23 17.50
C PRO A 115 -8.92 -2.67 17.40
N TYR A 116 -9.66 -2.64 18.51
CA TYR A 116 -11.09 -2.96 18.56
C TYR A 116 -11.99 -1.74 18.36
N ALA A 117 -11.42 -0.52 18.29
CA ALA A 117 -12.19 0.67 17.97
C ALA A 117 -12.60 0.64 16.50
N ARG A 118 -13.92 0.62 16.24
CA ARG A 118 -14.46 0.62 14.87
C ARG A 118 -14.05 1.87 14.08
N ASP A 119 -13.93 3.00 14.76
CA ASP A 119 -13.51 4.27 14.19
C ASP A 119 -12.58 5.03 15.16
N PRO A 120 -11.28 4.71 15.22
CA PRO A 120 -10.37 5.32 16.17
C PRO A 120 -10.11 6.80 15.84
N GLU A 121 -9.97 7.66 16.85
CA GLU A 121 -9.63 9.09 16.66
C GLU A 121 -8.28 9.28 15.95
N TYR A 122 -7.33 8.39 16.20
CA TYR A 122 -6.06 8.37 15.46
C TYR A 122 -6.31 8.06 13.99
N LYS A 123 -5.91 9.00 13.12
CA LYS A 123 -5.96 8.90 11.66
C LYS A 123 -4.59 9.19 11.09
N GLN A 124 -3.99 8.20 10.43
CA GLN A 124 -2.88 8.38 9.51
C GLN A 124 -3.28 7.78 8.17
N TYR A 125 -3.18 8.59 7.12
CA TYR A 125 -3.47 8.19 5.75
C TYR A 125 -2.20 8.33 4.92
N GLU A 126 -1.89 7.30 4.13
CA GLU A 126 -0.69 7.28 3.31
C GLU A 126 -0.95 6.59 1.97
N ILE A 127 -0.21 7.03 0.96
CA ILE A 127 -0.07 6.32 -0.32
C ILE A 127 1.33 5.72 -0.34
N SER A 128 1.43 4.45 -0.70
CA SER A 128 2.73 3.78 -0.89
C SER A 128 2.81 3.21 -2.29
N PHE A 129 3.91 3.46 -2.98
CA PHE A 129 4.24 2.80 -4.23
C PHE A 129 5.17 1.64 -3.92
N VAL A 130 4.59 0.45 -3.88
CA VAL A 130 5.29 -0.81 -3.68
C VAL A 130 4.94 -1.73 -4.83
N THR A 131 5.93 -2.04 -5.63
CA THR A 131 5.71 -2.79 -6.88
C THR A 131 5.85 -4.29 -6.62
N PRO A 132 4.88 -5.12 -7.02
CA PRO A 132 4.97 -6.55 -6.84
C PRO A 132 5.96 -7.15 -7.84
N PRO A 133 6.64 -8.26 -7.51
CA PRO A 133 7.55 -8.94 -8.43
C PRO A 133 6.94 -9.27 -9.80
N ARG A 134 5.62 -9.55 -9.82
CA ARG A 134 4.87 -9.84 -11.05
C ARG A 134 4.85 -8.67 -12.05
N LEU A 135 5.04 -7.43 -11.60
CA LEU A 135 5.14 -6.29 -12.53
C LEU A 135 6.32 -6.44 -13.49
N ALA A 136 7.46 -6.94 -13.02
CA ALA A 136 8.62 -7.17 -13.89
C ALA A 136 8.36 -8.27 -14.93
N SER A 137 7.74 -9.38 -14.54
CA SER A 137 7.42 -10.46 -15.48
C SER A 137 6.34 -10.06 -16.50
N VAL A 138 5.34 -9.27 -16.08
CA VAL A 138 4.36 -8.68 -16.98
C VAL A 138 5.04 -7.70 -17.95
N TYR A 139 5.92 -6.82 -17.45
CA TYR A 139 6.67 -5.90 -18.30
C TYR A 139 7.50 -6.64 -19.34
N GLN A 140 8.28 -7.66 -18.95
CA GLN A 140 9.06 -8.46 -19.90
C GLN A 140 8.18 -9.12 -20.98
N ARG A 141 7.02 -9.65 -20.60
CA ARG A 141 6.10 -10.30 -21.55
C ARG A 141 5.49 -9.34 -22.58
N HIS A 142 5.22 -8.09 -22.20
CA HIS A 142 4.44 -7.17 -23.05
C HIS A 142 5.25 -6.00 -23.61
N ALA A 143 6.32 -5.55 -22.95
CA ALA A 143 7.16 -4.46 -23.46
C ALA A 143 7.88 -4.86 -24.75
N GLN A 144 8.27 -6.13 -24.89
CA GLN A 144 8.83 -6.67 -26.14
C GLN A 144 7.82 -6.77 -27.29
N ALA A 145 6.52 -6.58 -27.03
CA ALA A 145 5.50 -6.58 -28.09
C ALA A 145 5.31 -5.20 -28.75
N PHE A 146 6.02 -4.18 -28.24
CA PHE A 146 5.98 -2.80 -28.74
C PHE A 146 7.36 -2.28 -29.18
N GLU A 147 8.38 -3.14 -29.22
CA GLU A 147 9.69 -2.92 -29.85
C GLU A 147 9.76 -3.72 -31.16
#